data_AF-A0A1F8CM92-F1
#
_entry.id   AF-A0A1F8CM92-F1
#
_cell.length_a   1.000
_cell.length_b   1.000
_cell.length_c   1.000
_cell.angle_alpha   90.00
_cell.angle_beta   90.00
_cell.angle_gamma   90.00
#
_symmetry.space_group_name_H-M   'P 1'
#
loop_
_entity.id
_entity.type
_entity.pdbx_description
1 polymer ?
#
loop_
_entity_poly.entity_id
_entity_poly.type
_entity_poly.pdbx_seq_one_letter_code
_entity_poly.pdbx_strand_id
1 'polypeptide(L)'
;MKKWQKYWLYFLIAYSLLHLTRDILQDFGVSTFLSTVLVKETYTPTPITNSVLYASSNTYLIAITEILISIICLKRKYFGKIGFLSIFIAGASVLTWSIYWFFF
;
A
#
# COMPACT_ATOMS: atom_id res chain seq x y z
N MET A 1 5.16 -22.09 8.69
CA MET A 1 5.52 -20.97 7.79
C MET A 1 7.05 -20.87 7.68
N LYS A 2 7.59 -20.65 6.48
CA LYS A 2 9.05 -20.47 6.26
C LYS A 2 9.52 -19.13 6.85
N LYS A 3 10.81 -19.00 7.21
CA LYS A 3 11.36 -17.76 7.80
C LYS A 3 11.12 -16.54 6.91
N TRP A 4 11.40 -16.64 5.61
CA TRP A 4 11.19 -15.55 4.66
C TRP A 4 9.73 -15.10 4.57
N GLN A 5 8.77 -16.03 4.65
CA GLN A 5 7.33 -15.72 4.66
C GLN A 5 6.96 -14.91 5.90
N LYS A 6 7.53 -15.26 7.06
CA LYS A 6 7.30 -14.51 8.30
C LYS A 6 7.84 -13.08 8.20
N TYR A 7 9.07 -12.92 7.68
CA TYR A 7 9.66 -11.60 7.47
C TYR A 7 8.89 -10.78 6.44
N TRP A 8 8.42 -11.40 5.36
CA TRP A 8 7.54 -10.76 4.38
C TRP A 8 6.30 -10.15 5.03
N LEU A 9 5.57 -10.91 5.86
CA LEU A 9 4.37 -10.40 6.53
C LEU A 9 4.66 -9.26 7.50
N TYR A 10 5.78 -9.32 8.24
CA TYR A 10 6.18 -8.20 9.11
C TYR A 10 6.56 -6.96 8.32
N PHE A 11 7.33 -7.14 7.24
CA PHE A 11 7.67 -6.07 6.32
C PHE A 11 6.41 -5.42 5.76
N LEU A 12 5.45 -6.23 5.33
CA LEU A 12 4.21 -5.76 4.74
C LEU A 12 3.37 -4.95 5.73
N ILE A 13 3.27 -5.38 7.00
CA ILE A 13 2.61 -4.60 8.05
C ILE A 13 3.32 -3.25 8.24
N ALA A 14 4.65 -3.24 8.36
CA ALA A 14 5.40 -2.00 8.57
C ALA A 14 5.24 -1.04 7.38
N TYR A 15 5.35 -1.55 6.16
CA TYR A 15 5.15 -0.81 4.93
C TYR A 15 3.74 -0.22 4.84
N SER A 16 2.69 -1.02 5.05
CA SER A 16 1.31 -0.56 5.01
C SER A 16 1.01 0.48 6.09
N LEU A 17 1.58 0.36 7.29
CA LEU A 17 1.44 1.37 8.35
C LEU A 17 2.11 2.71 7.98
N LEU A 18 3.29 2.65 7.33
CA LEU A 18 3.96 3.84 6.82
C LEU A 18 3.11 4.54 5.75
N HIS A 19 2.53 3.77 4.82
CA HIS A 19 1.62 4.30 3.80
C HIS A 19 0.36 4.93 4.39
N LEU A 20 -0.28 4.26 5.35
CA LEU A 20 -1.44 4.81 6.05
C LEU A 20 -1.10 6.11 6.76
N THR A 21 0.03 6.14 7.46
CA THR A 21 0.47 7.33 8.19
C THR A 21 0.75 8.48 7.22
N ARG A 22 1.45 8.21 6.11
CA ARG A 22 1.67 9.19 5.05
C ARG A 22 0.36 9.76 4.53
N ASP A 23 -0.58 8.91 4.15
CA ASP A 23 -1.85 9.33 3.55
C ASP A 23 -2.67 10.16 4.54
N ILE A 24 -2.72 9.75 5.82
CA ILE A 24 -3.38 10.51 6.89
C ILE A 24 -2.76 11.90 7.05
N LEU A 25 -1.43 11.99 7.07
CA LEU A 25 -0.73 13.26 7.19
C LEU A 25 -1.00 14.17 5.98
N GLN A 26 -1.06 13.62 4.77
CA GLN A 26 -1.39 14.37 3.55
C GLN A 26 -2.83 14.90 3.57
N ASP A 27 -3.79 14.07 3.97
CA ASP A 27 -5.20 14.44 4.05
C ASP A 27 -5.45 15.53 5.12
N PHE A 28 -4.65 15.54 6.21
CA PHE A 28 -4.67 16.61 7.22
C PHE A 28 -3.86 17.86 6.83
N GLY A 29 -3.23 17.90 5.65
CA GLY A 29 -2.40 19.01 5.20
C GLY A 29 -1.09 19.16 5.99
N VAL A 30 -0.67 18.12 6.72
CA VAL A 30 0.56 18.14 7.52
C VAL A 30 1.75 17.92 6.58
N SER A 31 2.67 18.88 6.55
CA SER A 31 3.84 18.86 5.66
C SER A 31 5.10 18.38 6.40
N THR A 32 5.45 17.10 6.23
CA THR A 32 6.66 16.44 6.75
C THR A 32 7.40 15.77 5.61
N PHE A 33 8.68 15.40 5.76
CA PHE A 33 9.41 14.65 4.72
C PHE A 33 8.62 13.44 4.18
N LEU A 34 7.97 12.68 5.06
CA LEU A 34 7.16 11.52 4.68
C LEU A 34 5.94 11.93 3.84
N SER A 35 5.27 13.02 4.22
CA SER A 35 4.06 13.51 3.56
C SER A 35 4.31 14.51 2.43
N THR A 36 5.56 14.96 2.18
CA THR A 36 5.92 15.93 1.13
C THR A 36 6.70 15.33 -0.04
N VAL A 37 7.58 14.34 0.19
CA VAL A 37 8.41 13.73 -0.87
C VAL A 37 7.62 12.74 -1.72
N LEU A 38 6.62 12.09 -1.13
CA LEU A 38 5.73 11.15 -1.81
C LEU A 38 4.32 11.74 -1.95
N VAL A 39 4.25 13.04 -2.23
CA VAL A 39 2.99 13.72 -2.59
C VAL A 39 2.65 13.34 -4.02
N LYS A 40 1.37 12.99 -4.24
CA LYS A 40 0.81 13.01 -5.59
C LYS A 40 0.89 14.46 -6.05
N GLU A 41 1.81 14.77 -6.96
CA GLU A 41 1.76 16.06 -7.64
C GLU A 41 0.34 16.23 -8.18
N THR A 42 -0.26 17.38 -7.89
CA THR A 42 -1.60 17.76 -8.31
C THR A 42 -1.64 17.78 -9.83
N TYR A 43 -1.79 16.61 -10.43
CA TYR A 43 -1.80 16.42 -11.87
C TYR A 43 -3.11 16.99 -12.39
N THR A 44 -3.01 17.91 -13.36
CA THR A 44 -4.15 18.47 -14.07
C THR A 44 -5.01 17.33 -14.63
N PRO A 45 -6.29 17.22 -14.23
CA PRO A 45 -6.99 15.93 -14.19
C PRO A 45 -7.44 15.45 -15.56
N THR A 46 -7.23 14.16 -15.83
CA THR A 46 -8.09 13.38 -16.75
C THR A 46 -9.04 12.49 -15.91
N PRO A 47 -10.32 12.32 -16.29
CA PRO A 47 -11.38 12.02 -15.31
C PRO A 47 -11.49 10.56 -14.85
N ILE A 48 -10.94 9.61 -15.60
CA ILE A 48 -11.27 8.18 -15.44
C ILE A 48 -10.16 7.41 -14.70
N THR A 49 -8.89 7.73 -14.94
CA THR A 49 -7.75 7.02 -14.34
C THR A 49 -7.53 7.39 -12.86
N ASN A 50 -7.83 8.64 -12.48
CA ASN A 50 -7.60 9.11 -11.11
C ASN A 50 -8.66 8.64 -10.12
N SER A 51 -9.94 8.52 -10.54
CA SER A 51 -11.05 8.15 -9.64
C SER A 51 -11.02 6.68 -9.20
N VAL A 52 -10.48 5.78 -10.03
CA VAL A 52 -10.55 4.33 -9.78
C VAL A 52 -9.21 3.72 -9.35
N LEU A 53 -8.06 4.27 -9.78
CA LEU A 53 -6.74 3.66 -9.49
C LEU A 53 -5.93 4.44 -8.46
N TYR A 54 -6.02 5.77 -8.46
CA TYR A 54 -5.09 6.63 -7.71
C TYR A 54 -5.76 7.49 -6.63
N ALA A 55 -7.02 7.22 -6.26
CA ALA A 55 -7.63 7.86 -5.11
C ALA A 55 -6.90 7.46 -3.80
N SER A 56 -6.74 8.39 -2.86
CA SER A 56 -6.23 8.09 -1.50
C SER A 56 -7.06 6.99 -0.81
N SER A 57 -8.37 6.97 -1.07
CA SER A 57 -9.27 5.90 -0.63
C SER A 57 -8.80 4.49 -1.01
N ASN A 58 -8.15 4.32 -2.17
CA ASN A 58 -7.65 3.01 -2.59
C ASN A 58 -6.38 2.61 -1.85
N THR A 59 -5.49 3.56 -1.57
CA THR A 59 -4.26 3.28 -0.82
C THR A 59 -4.58 2.92 0.63
N TYR A 60 -5.61 3.55 1.24
CA TYR A 60 -6.17 3.11 2.53
C TYR A 60 -6.67 1.67 2.50
N LEU A 61 -7.54 1.34 1.53
CA LEU A 61 -8.15 0.02 1.42
C LEU A 61 -7.09 -1.07 1.21
N ILE A 62 -6.13 -0.84 0.32
CA ILE A 62 -5.03 -1.77 0.07
C ILE A 62 -4.19 -1.96 1.33
N ALA A 63 -3.76 -0.87 1.98
CA ALA A 63 -2.91 -0.96 3.16
C ALA A 63 -3.60 -1.66 4.34
N ILE A 64 -4.88 -1.37 4.60
CA ILE A 64 -5.67 -2.06 5.64
C ILE A 64 -5.80 -3.55 5.28
N THR A 65 -6.12 -3.87 4.03
CA THR A 65 -6.28 -5.25 3.56
C THR A 65 -4.99 -6.05 3.76
N GLU A 66 -3.84 -5.48 3.41
CA GLU A 66 -2.53 -6.12 3.57
C GLU A 66 -2.15 -6.35 5.04
N ILE A 67 -2.47 -5.40 5.92
CA ILE A 67 -2.29 -5.56 7.36
C ILE A 67 -3.17 -6.71 7.88
N LEU A 68 -4.45 -6.74 7.50
CA LEU A 68 -5.38 -7.79 7.94
C LEU A 68 -4.95 -9.17 7.46
N ILE A 69 -4.61 -9.32 6.18
CA ILE A 69 -4.07 -10.56 5.62
C ILE A 69 -2.83 -11.00 6.40
N SER A 70 -1.90 -10.08 6.65
CA SER A 70 -0.65 -10.38 7.35
C SER A 70 -0.88 -10.85 8.78
N ILE A 71 -1.76 -10.17 9.53
CA ILE A 71 -2.15 -10.57 10.88
C ILE A 71 -2.81 -11.97 10.86
N ILE A 72 -3.71 -12.24 9.91
CA ILE A 72 -4.37 -13.55 9.79
C ILE A 72 -3.35 -14.66 9.55
N CYS A 73 -2.41 -14.47 8.62
CA CYS A 73 -1.38 -15.47 8.31
C CYS A 73 -0.41 -15.68 9.48
N LEU A 74 0.01 -14.61 10.16
CA LEU A 74 0.86 -14.68 11.35
C LEU A 74 0.15 -15.41 12.50
N LYS A 75 -1.12 -15.06 12.79
CA LYS A 75 -1.93 -15.67 13.86
C LYS A 75 -2.18 -17.16 13.60
N ARG A 76 -2.45 -17.54 12.35
CA ARG A 76 -2.65 -18.95 11.95
C ARG A 76 -1.34 -19.73 11.80
N LYS A 77 -0.17 -19.07 11.89
CA LYS A 77 1.16 -19.64 11.59
C LYS A 77 1.26 -20.34 10.23
N TYR A 78 0.38 -19.95 9.29
CA TYR A 78 0.19 -20.57 7.98
C TYR A 78 0.09 -19.49 6.90
N PHE A 79 0.93 -19.62 5.87
CA PHE A 79 0.98 -18.67 4.76
C PHE A 79 -0.10 -18.99 3.73
N GLY A 80 -0.03 -20.16 3.09
CA GLY A 80 -1.07 -20.67 2.18
C GLY A 80 -1.42 -19.71 1.04
N LYS A 81 -2.61 -19.89 0.47
CA LYS A 81 -3.14 -19.05 -0.62
C LYS A 81 -3.31 -17.59 -0.20
N ILE A 82 -3.70 -17.33 1.04
CA ILE A 82 -3.92 -15.99 1.57
C ILE A 82 -2.59 -15.20 1.65
N GLY A 83 -1.52 -15.84 2.11
CA GLY A 83 -0.20 -15.22 2.09
C GLY A 83 0.31 -14.97 0.67
N PHE A 84 0.08 -15.88 -0.28
CA PHE A 84 0.42 -15.62 -1.68
C PHE A 84 -0.38 -14.47 -2.29
N LEU A 85 -1.65 -14.31 -1.90
CA LEU A 85 -2.45 -13.16 -2.28
C LEU A 85 -1.81 -11.84 -1.83
N SER A 86 -1.22 -11.78 -0.64
CA SER A 86 -0.48 -10.58 -0.17
C SER A 86 0.71 -10.22 -1.06
N ILE A 87 1.43 -11.21 -1.59
CA ILE A 87 2.54 -10.96 -2.52
C ILE A 87 2.00 -10.38 -3.83
N PHE A 88 0.90 -10.94 -4.32
CA PHE A 88 0.26 -10.47 -5.55
C PHE A 88 -0.29 -9.05 -5.42
N ILE A 89 -1.00 -8.74 -4.33
CA ILE A 89 -1.56 -7.41 -4.06
C ILE A 89 -0.43 -6.38 -3.91
N ALA A 90 0.59 -6.67 -3.10
CA ALA A 90 1.75 -5.80 -2.95
C ALA A 90 2.47 -5.55 -4.29
N GLY A 91 2.71 -6.61 -5.08
CA GLY A 91 3.33 -6.51 -6.39
C GLY A 91 2.53 -5.67 -7.38
N ALA A 92 1.21 -5.90 -7.45
CA ALA A 92 0.31 -5.09 -8.28
C ALA A 92 0.30 -3.63 -7.84
N SER A 93 0.29 -3.37 -6.52
CA SER A 93 0.30 -2.02 -5.96
C SER A 93 1.58 -1.27 -6.31
N VAL A 94 2.75 -1.91 -6.16
CA VAL A 94 4.04 -1.34 -6.54
C VAL A 94 4.11 -1.09 -8.05
N LEU A 95 3.60 -2.01 -8.86
CA LEU A 95 3.57 -1.87 -10.32
C LEU A 95 2.70 -0.68 -10.74
N THR A 96 1.48 -0.59 -10.22
CA THR A 96 0.56 0.52 -10.51
C THR A 96 1.14 1.86 -10.04
N TRP A 97 1.77 1.90 -8.84
CA TRP A 97 2.43 3.10 -8.34
C TRP A 97 3.63 3.52 -9.21
N SER A 98 4.41 2.54 -9.69
CA SER A 98 5.53 2.80 -10.61
C SER A 98 5.03 3.31 -11.96
N ILE A 99 3.96 2.72 -12.50
CA ILE A 99 3.36 3.16 -13.76
C ILE A 99 2.90 4.61 -13.66
N TYR A 100 2.21 4.96 -12.57
CA TYR A 100 1.88 6.35 -12.27
C TYR A 100 3.13 7.22 -12.33
N TRP A 101 4.16 6.89 -11.55
CA TRP A 101 5.27 7.81 -11.34
C TRP A 101 6.22 8.00 -12.53
N PHE A 102 6.28 7.03 -13.44
CA PHE A 102 7.16 7.09 -14.60
C PHE A 102 6.47 7.44 -15.92
N PHE A 103 5.14 7.26 -16.01
CA PHE A 103 4.41 7.45 -17.27
C PHE A 103 3.30 8.50 -17.21
N PHE A 104 2.95 8.98 -16.02
CA PHE A 104 1.93 10.00 -15.81
C PHE A 104 2.51 11.13 -14.95
#